data_AF-A0A1B1KIQ3-F1
#
_entry.id   AF-A0A1B1KIQ3-F1
#
_cell.length_a   1.000
_cell.length_b   1.000
_cell.length_c   1.000
_cell.angle_alpha   90.00
_cell.angle_beta   90.00
_cell.angle_gamma   90.00
#
_symmetry.space_group_name_H-M   'P 1'
#
loop_
_entity.id
_entity.type
_entity.pdbx_description
1 polymer ?
#
loop_
_entity_poly.entity_id
_entity_poly.type
_entity_poly.pdbx_seq_one_letter_code
_entity_poly.pdbx_strand_id
1 'polypeptide(L)' 'MPKDQPEGAFDSTVSHAVPDGDSDSRIPQTPAAGAAKHLQFSARVDPELLRQVKIEVATRGTTMQAATAEAFRLWLSSK' A
#
# COMPACT_ATOMS: atom_id res chain seq x y z
N MET A 1 50.41 -5.90 19.49
CA MET A 1 49.17 -6.16 18.74
C MET A 1 48.07 -6.53 19.73
N PRO A 2 47.21 -5.60 20.14
CA PRO A 2 46.01 -5.93 20.89
C PRO A 2 44.86 -6.27 19.93
N LYS A 3 44.04 -7.20 20.39
CA LYS A 3 43.10 -8.05 19.66
C LYS A 3 41.68 -7.57 19.95
N ASP A 4 40.88 -7.36 18.91
CA ASP A 4 39.48 -6.95 18.98
C ASP A 4 38.59 -7.96 19.73
N GLN A 5 37.77 -7.46 20.65
CA GLN A 5 36.47 -8.03 21.02
C GLN A 5 35.63 -6.97 21.77
N PRO A 6 34.37 -6.71 21.38
CA PRO A 6 33.39 -6.18 22.30
C PRO A 6 32.43 -7.29 22.75
N GLU A 7 32.44 -7.55 24.05
CA GLU A 7 31.43 -8.31 24.78
C GLU A 7 30.11 -7.53 24.80
N GLY A 8 29.00 -8.21 24.52
CA GLY A 8 27.67 -7.68 24.75
C GLY A 8 27.28 -7.77 26.23
N ALA A 9 26.45 -6.85 26.68
CA ALA A 9 25.37 -7.10 27.64
C ALA A 9 24.55 -5.81 27.82
N PHE A 10 23.25 -5.94 27.61
CA PHE A 10 22.24 -4.93 27.84
C PHE A 10 22.10 -4.69 29.35
N ASP A 11 22.08 -3.43 29.79
CA ASP A 11 21.50 -3.10 31.08
C ASP A 11 20.64 -1.83 30.99
N SER A 12 19.33 -2.09 31.03
CA SER A 12 18.35 -1.44 31.90
C SER A 12 18.41 0.08 32.06
N THR A 13 17.53 0.79 31.34
CA THR A 13 16.86 1.97 31.90
C THR A 13 15.41 1.96 31.44
N VAL A 14 14.53 1.49 32.34
CA VAL A 14 13.09 1.74 32.29
C VAL A 14 12.77 2.70 33.42
N SER A 15 12.23 3.87 33.07
CA SER A 15 11.05 4.52 33.69
C SER A 15 10.96 5.95 33.14
N HIS A 16 10.04 6.21 32.20
CA HIS A 16 8.65 6.62 32.42
C HIS A 16 8.50 8.15 32.46
N ALA A 17 8.26 8.72 31.29
CA ALA A 17 7.46 9.93 31.11
C ALA A 17 6.58 9.69 29.88
N VAL A 18 5.29 9.46 30.12
CA VAL A 18 4.27 9.19 29.11
C VAL A 18 3.77 10.53 28.59
N PRO A 19 3.93 10.88 27.29
CA PRO A 19 2.98 11.77 26.65
C PRO A 19 1.73 10.93 26.33
N ASP A 20 0.74 11.08 27.20
CA ASP A 20 -0.62 10.61 26.96
C ASP A 20 -1.17 11.40 25.77
N GLY A 21 -1.37 10.72 24.65
CA GLY A 21 -1.87 11.36 23.44
C GLY A 21 -1.28 10.78 22.16
N ASP A 22 -1.72 9.58 21.79
CA ASP A 22 -2.05 9.37 20.39
C ASP A 22 -3.24 8.42 20.36
N SER A 23 -4.42 9.02 20.39
CA SER A 23 -5.68 8.37 20.05
C SER A 23 -5.43 7.48 18.85
N ASP A 24 -5.70 6.17 18.98
CA ASP A 24 -5.89 5.23 17.87
C ASP A 24 -7.10 5.72 17.07
N SER A 25 -6.85 6.77 16.31
CA SER A 25 -7.79 7.44 15.47
C SER A 25 -7.52 6.83 14.12
N ARG A 26 -8.15 5.68 13.89
CA ARG A 26 -8.44 5.14 12.56
C ARG A 26 -9.37 6.12 11.84
N ILE A 27 -8.87 7.33 11.60
CA ILE A 27 -9.49 8.32 10.76
C ILE A 27 -9.22 7.80 9.34
N PRO A 28 -10.26 7.54 8.53
CA PRO A 28 -10.06 7.31 7.12
C PRO A 28 -9.25 8.50 6.59
N GLN A 29 -8.05 8.25 6.08
CA GLN A 29 -7.26 9.29 5.43
C GLN A 29 -8.10 9.79 4.25
N THR A 30 -8.79 10.91 4.45
CA THR A 30 -9.46 11.64 3.39
C THR A 30 -8.37 12.05 2.41
N PRO A 31 -8.44 11.64 1.12
CA PRO A 31 -7.45 12.08 0.16
C PRO A 31 -7.48 13.60 0.11
N ALA A 32 -6.29 14.20 0.21
CA ALA A 32 -6.08 15.64 0.18
C ALA A 32 -6.94 16.27 -0.93
N ALA A 33 -7.77 17.25 -0.54
CA ALA A 33 -8.63 18.00 -1.43
C ALA A 33 -7.78 18.74 -2.47
N GLY A 34 -7.59 18.10 -3.63
CA GLY A 34 -6.66 18.54 -4.67
C GLY A 34 -6.33 17.41 -5.66
N ALA A 35 -6.45 16.15 -5.25
CA ALA A 35 -6.62 15.06 -6.20
C ALA A 35 -8.05 15.11 -6.76
N ALA A 36 -8.21 15.02 -8.08
CA ALA A 36 -9.54 14.90 -8.70
C ALA A 36 -10.36 13.84 -7.94
N LYS A 37 -11.66 14.05 -7.76
CA LYS A 37 -12.53 13.04 -7.12
C LYS A 37 -12.62 11.83 -8.04
N HIS A 38 -11.64 10.93 -7.96
CA HIS A 38 -11.65 9.66 -8.67
C HIS A 38 -12.72 8.80 -8.01
N LEU A 39 -13.74 8.40 -8.78
CA LEU A 39 -14.71 7.40 -8.36
C LEU A 39 -13.94 6.11 -8.01
N GLN A 40 -14.02 5.71 -6.75
CA GLN A 40 -13.42 4.47 -6.27
C GLN A 40 -14.47 3.38 -6.33
N PHE A 41 -14.10 2.21 -6.84
CA PHE A 41 -14.95 1.03 -6.84
C PHE A 41 -14.13 -0.20 -6.44
N SER A 42 -14.80 -1.12 -5.77
CA SER A 42 -14.22 -2.40 -5.35
C SER A 42 -14.95 -3.51 -6.08
N ALA A 43 -14.20 -4.43 -6.67
CA ALA A 43 -14.74 -5.60 -7.35
C ALA A 43 -14.03 -6.85 -6.83
N ARG A 44 -14.77 -7.95 -6.71
CA ARG A 44 -14.19 -9.27 -6.51
C ARG A 44 -13.81 -9.83 -7.86
N VAL A 45 -12.56 -10.25 -7.99
CA VAL A 45 -12.02 -10.85 -9.21
C VAL A 45 -11.55 -12.25 -8.86
N ASP A 46 -11.71 -13.18 -9.78
CA ASP A 46 -11.11 -14.50 -9.65
C ASP A 46 -9.59 -14.38 -9.41
N PRO A 47 -9.01 -15.12 -8.45
CA PRO A 47 -7.61 -14.96 -8.08
C PRO A 47 -6.62 -15.35 -9.19
N GLU A 48 -6.96 -16.33 -10.04
CA GLU A 48 -6.10 -16.72 -11.16
C GLU A 48 -6.16 -15.68 -12.28
N LEU A 49 -7.36 -15.16 -12.57
CA LEU A 49 -7.51 -14.02 -13.47
C LEU A 49 -6.71 -12.81 -12.99
N LEU A 50 -6.80 -12.48 -11.70
CA LEU A 50 -6.03 -11.37 -11.12
C LEU A 50 -4.52 -11.58 -11.28
N ARG A 51 -4.02 -12.82 -11.13
CA ARG A 51 -2.61 -13.15 -11.35
C ARG A 51 -2.18 -12.88 -12.79
N GLN A 52 -2.97 -13.33 -13.76
CA GLN A 52 -2.69 -13.13 -15.19
C GLN A 52 -2.68 -11.64 -15.55
N VAL A 53 -3.67 -10.88 -15.08
CA VAL A 53 -3.73 -9.43 -15.31
C VAL A 53 -2.52 -8.73 -14.70
N LYS A 54 -2.08 -9.12 -13.49
CA LYS A 54 -0.88 -8.55 -12.87
C LYS A 54 0.38 -8.78 -13.70
N ILE A 55 0.54 -9.97 -14.28
CA ILE A 55 1.66 -10.26 -15.18
C ILE A 55 1.59 -9.38 -16.42
N GLU A 56 0.44 -9.34 -17.09
CA GLU A 56 0.24 -8.56 -18.31
C GLU A 56 0.50 -7.07 -18.09
N VAL A 57 0.00 -6.52 -16.97
CA VAL A 57 0.23 -5.12 -16.58
C VAL A 57 1.71 -4.82 -16.38
N ALA A 58 2.44 -5.74 -15.73
CA ALA A 58 3.89 -5.60 -15.54
C ALA A 58 4.64 -5.67 -16.87
N THR A 59 4.27 -6.60 -17.75
CA THR A 59 4.86 -6.75 -19.09
C THR A 59 4.65 -5.50 -19.96
N ARG A 60 3.48 -4.87 -19.86
CA ARG A 60 3.16 -3.62 -20.59
C ARG A 60 3.77 -2.36 -19.97
N GLY A 61 4.36 -2.45 -18.77
CA GLY A 61 4.87 -1.29 -18.05
C GLY A 61 3.78 -0.28 -17.67
N THR A 62 2.55 -0.75 -17.44
CA THR A 62 1.41 0.10 -17.08
C THR A 62 0.98 -0.14 -15.62
N THR A 63 -0.08 0.54 -15.19
CA THR A 63 -0.66 0.35 -13.84
C THR A 63 -1.94 -0.47 -13.90
N MET A 64 -2.26 -1.15 -12.80
CA MET A 64 -3.50 -1.92 -12.67
C MET A 64 -4.74 -1.04 -12.87
N GLN A 65 -4.69 0.21 -12.39
CA GLN A 65 -5.77 1.17 -12.56
C GLN A 65 -5.95 1.58 -14.03
N ALA A 66 -4.87 1.86 -14.74
CA ALA A 66 -4.93 2.24 -16.16
C ALA A 66 -5.46 1.08 -17.03
N ALA A 67 -4.96 -0.14 -16.80
CA ALA A 67 -5.44 -1.32 -17.51
C ALA A 67 -6.91 -1.64 -17.21
N THR A 68 -7.35 -1.48 -15.95
CA THR A 68 -8.76 -1.66 -15.58
C THR A 68 -9.64 -0.61 -16.25
N ALA A 69 -9.22 0.66 -16.29
CA ALA A 69 -9.96 1.72 -16.95
C ALA A 69 -10.09 1.49 -18.46
N GLU A 70 -9.01 1.01 -19.10
CA GLU A 70 -9.03 0.65 -20.52
C GLU A 70 -9.98 -0.51 -20.80
N ALA A 71 -9.90 -1.59 -20.02
CA ALA A 71 -10.79 -2.75 -20.15
C ALA A 71 -12.27 -2.33 -19.96
N PHE A 72 -12.54 -1.47 -18.97
CA PHE A 72 -13.88 -0.95 -18.72
C PHE A 72 -14.39 -0.10 -19.90
N ARG A 73 -13.54 0.75 -20.48
CA ARG A 73 -13.87 1.54 -21.66
C ARG A 73 -14.20 0.64 -22.86
N LEU A 74 -13.38 -0.38 -23.14
CA LEU A 74 -13.60 -1.33 -24.23
C LEU A 74 -14.93 -2.11 -24.04
N TRP A 75 -15.23 -2.52 -22.81
CA TRP A 75 -16.49 -3.17 -22.49
C TRP A 75 -17.71 -2.26 -22.74
N LEU A 76 -17.64 -0.99 -22.33
CA LEU A 76 -18.70 -0.01 -22.59
C LEU A 76 -18.89 0.27 -24.08
N SER A 77 -17.82 0.27 -24.88
CA SER A 77 -17.88 0.47 -26.32
C SER A 77 -18.31 -0.78 -27.11
N SER A 78 -18.36 -1.95 -26.47
CA SER A 78 -18.79 -3.21 -27.08
C SER A 78 -20.29 -3.48 -26.89
N LYS A 79 -21.02 -2.51 -26.33
CA LYS A 79 -22.48 -2.51 -26.21
C LYS A 79 -23.11 -1.66 -27.31
#